data_AF-A0A1N6JUF1-F1
#
_entry.id   AF-A0A1N6JUF1-F1
#
_cell.length_a   1.000
_cell.length_b   1.000
_cell.length_c   1.000
_cell.angle_alpha   90.00
_cell.angle_beta   90.00
_cell.angle_gamma   90.00
#
_symmetry.space_group_name_H-M   'P 1'
#
loop_
_entity.id
_entity.type
_entity.pdbx_description
1 polymer ?
#
loop_
_entity_poly.entity_id
_entity_poly.type
_entity_poly.pdbx_seq_one_letter_code
_entity_poly.pdbx_strand_id
1 'polypeptide(L)'
;MTARKLANRRVFGVIGGLGPLAGADVLFKLIQASPAHSDAEHFDVLFEQRPFRNASPSRAATTERKLYIFDMIRDFEKRGVTSVLLPCFLSHTFIDELQENTSVQIVDMLDALRCHVARSFPSARRVGVLTSDYIRDEGLFERYFRAPEFEVLHPRQRSSADTDPVTEAVYGEAGIKSGNLGGRPVELLREACQDLIAQGADVILPGMTEIGLVLSQIAALDVPIVDSNLVYAQYASVGQSFSHNNRAFKVGVVGGVGPAATVDFMQKLVRSTPATRDQEHIKLLVEQNPQIPDRTENLLGDGQDPTVSLYATCKKLEAGEVDIIAIPCNTAHAFVERIQPYLNVPIVNMLTVSVEYLKLAFPDLREVGLLATTGTIRSGVYKKAFEARGLRQIVPSDDLQTRVMNAIYGECGVKAGFTTGECLDDIRAAVDELSGRGVEVILLGCTELPLLLPEAKIYSGDGRAVRLVDPTEILARRCVAYARGEMGVVRA
;
A
#
# COMPACT_ATOMS: atom_id res chain seq x y z
N MET A 1 -1.76 30.36 -12.63
CA MET A 1 -0.80 29.27 -12.30
C MET A 1 -1.44 27.95 -12.68
N THR A 2 -0.81 27.16 -13.55
CA THR A 2 -1.35 25.85 -13.98
C THR A 2 -1.32 24.83 -12.83
N ALA A 3 -2.32 23.95 -12.74
CA ALA A 3 -2.42 22.87 -11.73
C ALA A 3 -1.13 22.03 -11.59
N ARG A 4 -0.33 21.93 -12.66
CA ARG A 4 0.99 21.28 -12.69
C ARG A 4 2.07 21.96 -11.83
N LYS A 5 1.93 23.25 -11.48
CA LYS A 5 2.84 23.97 -10.57
C LYS A 5 2.48 23.80 -9.09
N LEU A 6 1.22 23.49 -8.77
CA LEU A 6 0.78 23.17 -7.40
C LEU A 6 1.20 21.75 -7.00
N ALA A 7 1.25 20.82 -7.95
CA ALA A 7 1.64 19.43 -7.73
C ALA A 7 3.10 19.20 -7.28
N ASN A 8 3.95 20.24 -7.27
CA ASN A 8 5.36 20.15 -6.90
C ASN A 8 5.73 20.93 -5.63
N ARG A 9 4.75 21.52 -4.92
CA ARG A 9 5.00 22.28 -3.70
C ARG A 9 5.02 21.28 -2.54
N ARG A 10 6.21 21.05 -1.96
CA ARG A 10 6.35 20.17 -0.79
C ARG A 10 5.77 20.85 0.44
N VAL A 11 4.88 20.13 1.11
CA VAL A 11 4.27 20.54 2.36
C VAL A 11 4.82 19.62 3.43
N PHE A 12 5.54 20.18 4.41
CA PHE A 12 6.15 19.41 5.49
C PHE A 12 5.29 19.43 6.75
N GLY A 13 5.12 18.27 7.39
CA GLY A 13 4.57 18.15 8.74
C GLY A 13 5.69 17.87 9.73
N VAL A 14 5.79 18.61 10.83
CA VAL A 14 6.77 18.34 11.91
C VAL A 14 6.01 17.96 13.17
N ILE A 15 6.26 16.74 13.69
CA ILE A 15 5.62 16.26 14.93
C ILE A 15 6.44 16.72 16.14
N GLY A 16 5.97 17.75 16.86
CA GLY A 16 6.65 18.29 18.05
C GLY A 16 6.30 17.58 19.37
N GLY A 17 5.21 16.82 19.42
CA GLY A 17 4.67 16.24 20.66
C GLY A 17 5.56 15.24 21.40
N LEU A 18 6.61 14.73 20.76
CA LEU A 18 7.54 13.74 21.33
C LEU A 18 8.75 14.37 22.04
N GLY A 19 9.01 15.66 21.77
CA GLY A 19 10.14 16.43 22.28
C GLY A 19 9.97 17.89 21.84
N PRO A 20 9.32 18.76 22.63
CA PRO A 20 8.92 20.08 22.18
C PRO A 20 10.09 20.97 21.74
N LEU A 21 11.17 20.99 22.53
CA LEU A 21 12.35 21.81 22.24
C LEU A 21 13.10 21.30 20.99
N ALA A 22 13.31 19.99 20.91
CA ALA A 22 13.96 19.38 19.77
C ALA A 22 13.14 19.50 18.48
N GLY A 23 11.81 19.37 18.57
CA GLY A 23 10.91 19.59 17.45
C GLY A 23 10.92 21.04 16.95
N ALA A 24 10.99 22.01 17.86
CA ALA A 24 11.16 23.42 17.51
C ALA A 24 12.51 23.70 16.85
N ASP A 25 13.59 23.06 17.30
CA ASP A 25 14.93 23.15 16.68
C ASP A 25 14.93 22.57 15.26
N VAL A 26 14.31 21.41 15.05
CA VAL A 26 14.16 20.82 13.70
C VAL A 26 13.31 21.71 12.80
N LEU A 27 12.22 22.30 13.31
CA LEU A 27 11.43 23.28 12.56
C LEU A 27 12.30 24.48 12.14
N PHE A 28 13.04 25.07 13.08
CA PHE A 28 13.93 26.19 12.80
C PHE A 28 14.96 25.84 11.72
N LYS A 29 15.62 24.69 11.85
CA LYS A 29 16.63 24.20 10.90
C LYS A 29 16.02 23.84 9.54
N LEU A 30 14.78 23.36 9.48
CA LEU A 30 14.05 23.11 8.23
C LEU A 30 13.78 24.42 7.47
N ILE A 31 13.33 25.46 8.18
CA ILE A 31 13.15 26.80 7.59
C ILE A 31 14.49 27.35 7.11
N GLN A 32 15.56 27.19 7.90
CA GLN A 32 16.91 27.60 7.51
C GLN A 32 17.45 26.84 6.29
N ALA A 33 17.14 25.55 6.16
CA ALA A 33 17.56 24.70 5.05
C ALA A 33 16.71 24.89 3.78
N SER A 34 15.67 25.72 3.83
CA SER A 34 14.83 26.06 2.68
C SER A 34 15.66 26.84 1.64
N PRO A 35 15.74 26.39 0.38
CA PRO A 35 16.41 27.13 -0.69
C PRO A 35 15.50 28.26 -1.17
N ALA A 36 15.30 29.27 -0.32
CA ALA A 36 14.43 30.41 -0.59
C ALA A 36 15.27 31.69 -0.75
N HIS A 37 15.04 32.42 -1.83
CA HIS A 37 15.59 33.75 -2.08
C HIS A 37 14.56 34.86 -1.80
N SER A 38 13.32 34.49 -1.46
CA SER A 38 12.26 35.38 -0.99
C SER A 38 11.29 34.65 -0.06
N ASP A 39 10.50 35.38 0.73
CA ASP A 39 9.54 34.80 1.68
C ASP A 39 8.54 33.85 1.02
N ALA A 40 8.20 34.10 -0.25
CA ALA A 40 7.25 33.29 -1.02
C ALA A 40 7.80 31.93 -1.47
N GLU A 41 9.12 31.72 -1.37
CA GLU A 41 9.82 30.50 -1.79
C GLU A 41 10.07 29.53 -0.64
N HIS A 42 9.73 29.91 0.60
CA HIS A 42 9.80 28.99 1.73
C HIS A 42 8.83 27.82 1.57
N PHE A 43 9.19 26.69 2.17
CA PHE A 43 8.30 25.53 2.26
C PHE A 43 7.02 25.86 3.04
N ASP A 44 5.92 25.22 2.66
CA ASP A 44 4.74 25.18 3.52
C ASP A 44 5.03 24.19 4.65
N VAL A 45 4.96 24.64 5.90
CA VAL A 45 5.26 23.80 7.06
C VAL A 45 4.12 23.84 8.07
N LEU A 46 3.69 22.67 8.51
CA LEU A 46 2.73 22.48 9.59
C LEU A 46 3.49 21.90 10.79
N PHE A 47 3.53 22.63 11.90
CA PHE A 47 4.09 22.14 13.16
C PHE A 47 2.96 21.80 14.13
N GLU A 48 2.87 20.56 14.57
CA GLU A 48 1.85 20.11 15.52
C GLU A 48 2.50 19.73 16.86
N GLN A 49 2.20 20.53 17.89
CA GLN A 49 2.63 20.30 19.26
C GLN A 49 1.45 19.79 20.10
N ARG A 50 1.17 18.49 20.02
CA ARG A 50 0.21 17.82 20.92
C ARG A 50 0.99 16.95 21.91
N PRO A 51 1.15 17.34 23.18
CA PRO A 51 2.03 16.62 24.11
C PRO A 51 1.66 15.14 24.24
N PHE A 52 2.64 14.26 24.00
CA PHE A 52 2.49 12.84 24.28
C PHE A 52 2.55 12.60 25.80
N ARG A 53 1.50 12.03 26.38
CA ARG A 53 1.28 12.00 27.83
C ARG A 53 2.05 10.90 28.57
N ASN A 54 2.52 9.85 27.88
CA ASN A 54 3.16 8.70 28.53
C ASN A 54 4.68 8.69 28.28
N ALA A 55 5.47 9.02 29.31
CA ALA A 55 6.92 9.17 29.17
C ALA A 55 7.71 7.86 29.44
N SER A 56 7.05 6.78 29.87
CA SER A 56 7.73 5.52 30.24
C SER A 56 8.33 4.83 29.00
N PRO A 57 9.50 4.17 29.09
CA PRO A 57 10.06 3.34 28.02
C PRO A 57 9.50 1.90 27.99
N SER A 58 8.38 1.63 28.68
CA SER A 58 7.75 0.30 28.64
C SER A 58 7.24 -0.08 27.23
N ARG A 59 7.09 -1.38 26.96
CA ARG A 59 6.47 -1.87 25.70
C ARG A 59 5.09 -1.23 25.46
N ALA A 60 4.27 -1.08 26.50
CA ALA A 60 2.95 -0.44 26.40
C ALA A 60 3.06 1.03 25.98
N ALA A 61 3.99 1.78 26.57
CA ALA A 61 4.24 3.17 26.21
C ALA A 61 4.84 3.33 24.81
N THR A 62 5.57 2.32 24.31
CA THR A 62 6.04 2.27 22.92
C THR A 62 4.86 2.12 21.94
N THR A 63 3.89 1.25 22.24
CA THR A 63 2.66 1.13 21.43
C THR A 63 1.84 2.41 21.42
N GLU A 64 1.61 3.04 22.58
CA GLU A 64 0.89 4.32 22.64
C GLU A 64 1.58 5.41 21.81
N ARG A 65 2.91 5.43 21.81
CA ARG A 65 3.71 6.36 21.00
C ARG A 65 3.51 6.10 19.49
N LYS A 66 3.57 4.84 19.07
CA LYS A 66 3.31 4.45 17.66
C LYS A 66 1.94 4.95 17.20
N LEU A 67 0.89 4.69 17.99
CA LEU A 67 -0.48 5.10 17.68
C LEU A 67 -0.62 6.63 17.63
N TYR A 68 -0.04 7.34 18.60
CA TYR A 68 0.00 8.80 18.61
C TYR A 68 0.64 9.38 17.34
N ILE A 69 1.79 8.83 16.92
CA ILE A 69 2.49 9.28 15.72
C ILE A 69 1.65 8.99 14.48
N PHE A 70 1.08 7.79 14.39
CA PHE A 70 0.23 7.38 13.29
C PHE A 70 -0.96 8.33 13.09
N ASP A 71 -1.69 8.63 14.17
CA ASP A 71 -2.83 9.56 14.14
C ASP A 71 -2.40 10.96 13.69
N MET A 72 -1.22 11.42 14.14
CA MET A 72 -0.68 12.71 13.72
C MET A 72 -0.32 12.75 12.24
N ILE A 73 0.25 11.67 11.71
CA ILE A 73 0.52 11.53 10.27
C ILE A 73 -0.78 11.53 9.46
N ARG A 74 -1.84 10.83 9.93
CA ARG A 74 -3.17 10.83 9.28
C ARG A 74 -3.79 12.23 9.28
N ASP A 75 -3.67 12.99 10.37
CA ASP A 75 -4.14 14.38 10.44
C ASP A 75 -3.37 15.29 9.47
N PHE A 76 -2.07 15.07 9.31
CA PHE A 76 -1.25 15.78 8.34
C PHE A 76 -1.62 15.45 6.89
N GLU A 77 -1.85 14.17 6.57
CA GLU A 77 -2.29 13.72 5.25
C GLU A 77 -3.59 14.44 4.82
N LYS A 78 -4.59 14.50 5.71
CA LYS A 78 -5.86 15.21 5.46
C LYS A 78 -5.68 16.70 5.15
N ARG A 79 -4.55 17.28 5.56
CA ARG A 79 -4.20 18.70 5.37
C ARG A 79 -3.23 18.91 4.20
N GLY A 80 -2.98 17.86 3.40
CA GLY A 80 -2.15 17.94 2.20
C GLY A 80 -0.65 17.90 2.46
N VAL A 81 -0.20 17.46 3.65
CA VAL A 81 1.22 17.23 3.93
C VAL A 81 1.73 16.09 3.03
N THR A 82 2.84 16.34 2.36
CA THR A 82 3.48 15.36 1.46
C THR A 82 4.62 14.62 2.14
N SER A 83 5.23 15.21 3.17
CA SER A 83 6.34 14.59 3.91
C SER A 83 6.31 14.96 5.39
N VAL A 84 6.58 14.01 6.27
CA VAL A 84 6.62 14.21 7.73
C VAL A 84 8.04 14.08 8.24
N LEU A 85 8.45 15.06 9.06
CA LEU A 85 9.63 14.99 9.89
C LEU A 85 9.24 14.54 11.30
N LEU A 86 9.95 13.54 11.79
CA LEU A 86 9.73 12.90 13.08
C LEU A 86 10.98 13.09 13.95
N PRO A 87 11.10 14.21 14.68
CA PRO A 87 12.33 14.62 15.38
C PRO A 87 12.56 13.81 16.67
N CYS A 88 12.66 12.50 16.57
CA CYS A 88 12.78 11.57 17.69
C CYS A 88 13.38 10.23 17.24
N PHE A 89 14.66 9.98 17.52
CA PHE A 89 15.35 8.72 17.16
C PHE A 89 14.64 7.46 17.63
N LEU A 90 14.00 7.48 18.80
CA LEU A 90 13.17 6.37 19.28
C LEU A 90 12.08 5.97 18.28
N SER A 91 11.51 6.93 17.56
CA SER A 91 10.48 6.62 16.58
C SER A 91 11.02 5.99 15.30
N HIS A 92 12.33 6.09 15.08
CA HIS A 92 13.02 5.42 13.97
C HIS A 92 13.32 3.94 14.26
N THR A 93 13.15 3.45 15.49
CA THR A 93 13.24 2.01 15.77
C THR A 93 12.08 1.20 15.16
N PHE A 94 10.97 1.89 14.82
CA PHE A 94 9.75 1.33 14.26
C PHE A 94 9.18 2.15 13.08
N ILE A 95 10.02 2.94 12.40
CA ILE A 95 9.58 3.79 11.28
C ILE A 95 8.95 2.98 10.14
N ASP A 96 9.46 1.78 9.87
CA ASP A 96 8.92 0.88 8.83
C ASP A 96 7.45 0.53 9.08
N GLU A 97 7.08 0.27 10.34
CA GLU A 97 5.69 -0.02 10.71
C GLU A 97 4.75 1.16 10.40
N LEU A 98 5.24 2.40 10.56
CA LEU A 98 4.48 3.59 10.24
C LEU A 98 4.41 3.80 8.72
N GLN A 99 5.54 3.69 8.02
CA GLN A 99 5.63 3.86 6.56
C GLN A 99 4.77 2.84 5.81
N GLU A 100 4.69 1.59 6.24
CA GLU A 100 3.85 0.55 5.63
C GLU A 100 2.33 0.84 5.69
N ASN A 101 1.93 1.74 6.59
CA ASN A 101 0.53 2.04 6.90
C ASN A 101 0.13 3.49 6.57
N THR A 102 1.00 4.27 5.91
CA THR A 102 0.70 5.64 5.50
C THR A 102 1.14 5.93 4.08
N SER A 103 0.41 6.81 3.39
CA SER A 103 0.78 7.35 2.08
C SER A 103 1.84 8.45 2.17
N VAL A 104 1.88 9.14 3.32
CA VAL A 104 2.73 10.31 3.52
C VAL A 104 4.14 9.86 3.81
N GLN A 105 5.09 10.42 3.08
CA GLN A 105 6.48 10.03 3.22
C GLN A 105 7.03 10.44 4.59
N ILE A 106 7.56 9.49 5.37
CA ILE A 106 8.26 9.80 6.63
C ILE A 106 9.75 9.92 6.32
N VAL A 107 10.35 11.08 6.56
CA VAL A 107 11.79 11.29 6.31
C VAL A 107 12.59 10.54 7.35
N ASP A 108 13.48 9.63 6.93
CA ASP A 108 14.33 8.86 7.83
C ASP A 108 15.60 9.66 8.24
N MET A 109 15.75 9.86 9.55
CA MET A 109 16.86 10.60 10.15
C MET A 109 18.16 9.79 10.11
N LEU A 110 18.10 8.47 10.20
CA LEU A 110 19.29 7.62 10.22
C LEU A 110 19.88 7.51 8.82
N ASP A 111 19.03 7.42 7.79
CA ASP A 111 19.47 7.52 6.40
C ASP A 111 20.08 8.89 6.08
N ALA A 112 19.49 9.97 6.61
CA ALA A 112 20.05 11.33 6.48
C ALA A 112 21.48 11.39 7.04
N LEU A 113 21.66 10.88 8.26
CA LEU A 113 22.96 10.85 8.93
C LEU A 113 23.97 9.97 8.19
N ARG A 114 23.57 8.76 7.79
CA ARG A 114 24.45 7.84 7.04
C ARG A 114 24.91 8.44 5.73
N CYS A 115 24.00 9.02 4.96
CA CYS A 115 24.33 9.71 3.71
C CYS A 115 25.27 10.89 3.94
N HIS A 116 25.06 11.66 5.01
CA HIS A 116 25.93 12.76 5.36
C HIS A 116 27.32 12.28 5.76
N VAL A 117 27.44 11.25 6.61
CA VAL A 117 28.74 10.70 7.03
C VAL A 117 29.52 10.18 5.83
N ALA A 118 28.89 9.36 4.98
CA ALA A 118 29.54 8.80 3.79
C ALA A 118 30.04 9.90 2.83
N ARG A 119 29.30 11.02 2.71
CA ARG A 119 29.64 12.12 1.80
C ARG A 119 30.65 13.11 2.39
N SER A 120 30.47 13.51 3.65
CA SER A 120 31.25 14.56 4.30
C SER A 120 32.51 14.04 4.99
N PHE A 121 32.51 12.77 5.41
CA PHE A 121 33.60 12.12 6.12
C PHE A 121 33.93 10.75 5.48
N PRO A 122 34.34 10.70 4.20
CA PRO A 122 34.49 9.44 3.44
C PRO A 122 35.55 8.48 4.01
N SER A 123 36.49 9.01 4.80
CA SER A 123 37.51 8.23 5.51
C SER A 123 37.05 7.70 6.86
N ALA A 124 35.91 8.15 7.39
CA ALA A 124 35.41 7.69 8.68
C ALA A 124 35.00 6.22 8.58
N ARG A 125 35.43 5.44 9.57
CA ARG A 125 35.06 4.04 9.77
C ARG A 125 34.49 3.80 11.15
N ARG A 126 34.88 4.59 12.14
CA ARG A 126 34.48 4.43 13.54
C ARG A 126 33.58 5.60 13.95
N VAL A 127 32.29 5.34 14.10
CA VAL A 127 31.26 6.35 14.33
C VAL A 127 30.88 6.32 15.81
N GLY A 128 31.26 7.35 16.56
CA GLY A 128 30.84 7.52 17.94
C GLY A 128 29.41 8.03 18.03
N VAL A 129 28.57 7.43 18.88
CA VAL A 129 27.15 7.79 19.00
C VAL A 129 26.81 8.21 20.42
N LEU A 130 26.24 9.40 20.57
CA LEU A 130 25.68 9.88 21.83
C LEU A 130 24.18 9.58 21.86
N THR A 131 23.80 8.42 22.39
CA THR A 131 22.39 8.02 22.49
C THR A 131 22.05 7.39 23.83
N SER A 132 20.75 7.33 24.15
CA SER A 132 20.28 6.72 25.37
C SER A 132 20.56 5.21 25.38
N ASP A 133 20.70 4.64 26.56
CA ASP A 133 20.72 3.19 26.81
C ASP A 133 19.66 2.42 26.01
N TYR A 134 18.40 2.87 26.01
CA TYR A 134 17.34 2.20 25.26
C TYR A 134 17.61 2.11 23.74
N ILE A 135 18.08 3.19 23.10
CA ILE A 135 18.33 3.22 21.65
C ILE A 135 19.53 2.35 21.28
N ARG A 136 20.52 2.31 22.19
CA ARG A 136 21.69 1.44 22.08
C ARG A 136 21.31 -0.04 22.19
N ASP A 137 20.46 -0.39 23.16
CA ASP A 137 20.00 -1.76 23.35
C ASP A 137 19.15 -2.26 22.17
N GLU A 138 18.38 -1.37 21.54
CA GLU A 138 17.67 -1.64 20.29
C GLU A 138 18.62 -1.75 19.08
N GLY A 139 19.89 -1.36 19.20
CA GLY A 139 20.88 -1.41 18.12
C GLY A 139 20.52 -0.53 16.93
N LEU A 140 19.84 0.61 17.16
CA LEU A 140 19.31 1.45 16.07
C LEU A 140 20.42 1.92 15.13
N PHE A 141 21.55 2.40 15.66
CA PHE A 141 22.63 2.94 14.83
C PHE A 141 23.39 1.83 14.09
N GLU A 142 23.58 0.68 14.72
CA GLU A 142 24.21 -0.52 14.16
C GLU A 142 23.43 -1.04 12.94
N ARG A 143 22.10 -0.90 12.94
CA ARG A 143 21.25 -1.27 11.79
C ARG A 143 21.54 -0.44 10.54
N TYR A 144 22.03 0.81 10.67
CA TYR A 144 22.27 1.71 9.55
C TYR A 144 23.78 1.86 9.24
N PHE A 145 24.63 1.82 10.25
CA PHE A 145 26.08 1.89 10.16
C PHE A 145 26.68 0.49 10.33
N ARG A 146 26.52 -0.36 9.31
CA ARG A 146 26.88 -1.80 9.36
C ARG A 146 28.34 -2.09 9.02
N ALA A 147 28.86 -3.15 9.60
CA ALA A 147 30.14 -3.73 9.20
C ALA A 147 30.08 -4.32 7.76
N PRO A 148 31.20 -4.31 7.00
CA PRO A 148 32.52 -3.80 7.37
C PRO A 148 32.70 -2.29 7.13
N GLU A 149 31.67 -1.59 6.65
CA GLU A 149 31.76 -0.17 6.27
C GLU A 149 31.97 0.74 7.48
N PHE A 150 31.23 0.47 8.57
CA PHE A 150 31.32 1.23 9.81
C PHE A 150 31.36 0.32 11.05
N GLU A 151 32.01 0.83 12.10
CA GLU A 151 31.98 0.36 13.48
C GLU A 151 31.31 1.44 14.34
N VAL A 152 30.24 1.09 15.05
CA VAL A 152 29.54 2.02 15.97
C VAL A 152 30.18 1.91 17.35
N LEU A 153 30.54 3.06 17.93
CA LEU A 153 31.09 3.18 19.28
C LEU A 153 30.10 3.90 20.20
N HIS A 154 29.95 3.43 21.43
CA HIS A 154 29.13 4.06 22.47
C HIS A 154 30.00 4.46 23.68
N PRO A 155 29.63 5.52 24.42
CA PRO A 155 30.32 5.88 25.66
C PRO A 155 30.36 4.72 26.65
N ARG A 156 31.53 4.44 27.23
CA ARG A 156 31.70 3.43 28.27
C ARG A 156 31.07 3.90 29.58
N GLN A 157 30.33 3.03 30.23
CA GLN A 157 29.79 3.28 31.56
C GLN A 157 30.91 3.20 32.61
N ARG A 158 30.91 4.12 33.59
CA ARG A 158 31.88 4.13 34.69
C ARG A 158 31.58 3.08 35.77
N SER A 159 30.32 2.67 35.92
CA SER A 159 29.83 1.65 36.86
C SER A 159 28.51 1.06 36.35
N SER A 160 28.20 -0.21 36.69
CA SER A 160 26.92 -0.85 36.36
C SER A 160 25.72 -0.33 37.15
N ALA A 161 25.96 0.53 38.16
CA ALA A 161 24.93 1.14 39.00
C ALA A 161 24.61 2.59 38.63
N ASP A 162 25.36 3.20 37.72
CA ASP A 162 25.15 4.59 37.30
C ASP A 162 24.17 4.67 36.12
N THR A 163 23.30 5.67 36.15
CA THR A 163 22.48 6.04 34.99
C THR A 163 23.39 6.37 33.81
N ASP A 164 23.02 5.93 32.61
CA ASP A 164 23.77 6.27 31.41
C ASP A 164 23.97 7.81 31.29
N PRO A 165 25.20 8.31 31.11
CA PRO A 165 25.49 9.74 31.18
C PRO A 165 24.80 10.56 30.08
N VAL A 166 24.52 9.95 28.92
CA VAL A 166 23.79 10.61 27.84
C VAL A 166 22.30 10.65 28.17
N THR A 167 21.74 9.54 28.68
CA THR A 167 20.36 9.50 29.19
C THR A 167 20.15 10.53 30.31
N GLU A 168 21.08 10.63 31.27
CA GLU A 168 21.02 11.61 32.36
C GLU A 168 21.10 13.05 31.84
N ALA A 169 22.02 13.35 30.92
CA ALA A 169 22.16 14.68 30.35
C ALA A 169 20.88 15.17 29.65
N VAL A 170 20.17 14.27 28.96
CA VAL A 170 18.99 14.66 28.20
C VAL A 170 17.70 14.57 29.02
N TYR A 171 17.46 13.45 29.70
CA TYR A 171 16.20 13.12 30.38
C TYR A 171 16.26 13.19 31.91
N GLY A 172 17.43 13.45 32.51
CA GLY A 172 17.54 13.70 33.94
C GLY A 172 16.69 14.89 34.39
N GLU A 173 16.44 15.00 35.70
CA GLU A 173 15.58 16.04 36.28
C GLU A 173 16.02 17.46 35.85
N ALA A 174 17.34 17.71 35.89
CA ALA A 174 17.99 18.93 35.41
C ALA A 174 18.55 18.79 33.97
N GLY A 175 18.01 17.87 33.17
CA GLY A 175 18.46 17.59 31.81
C GLY A 175 18.03 18.63 30.77
N ILE A 176 18.52 18.46 29.55
CA ILE A 176 18.24 19.35 28.40
C ILE A 176 16.74 19.43 28.10
N LYS A 177 16.01 18.32 28.24
CA LYS A 177 14.56 18.27 27.99
C LYS A 177 13.76 19.17 28.95
N SER A 178 14.29 19.44 30.14
CA SER A 178 13.72 20.36 31.13
C SER A 178 14.09 21.83 30.87
N GLY A 179 14.78 22.12 29.76
CA GLY A 179 15.22 23.47 29.38
C GLY A 179 16.61 23.87 29.88
N ASN A 180 17.35 22.96 30.51
CA ASN A 180 18.71 23.23 30.98
C ASN A 180 19.71 23.05 29.84
N LEU A 181 19.95 24.14 29.10
CA LEU A 181 20.80 24.13 27.92
C LEU A 181 22.30 24.32 28.22
N GLY A 182 22.74 24.24 29.48
CA GLY A 182 24.13 24.48 29.89
C GLY A 182 24.48 23.73 31.17
N GLY A 183 25.67 23.97 31.73
CA GLY A 183 26.09 23.36 33.00
C GLY A 183 26.21 21.83 32.94
N ARG A 184 25.66 21.14 33.95
CA ARG A 184 25.86 19.69 34.15
C ARG A 184 25.50 18.81 32.94
N PRO A 185 24.37 18.99 32.23
CA PRO A 185 24.10 18.25 31.00
C PRO A 185 25.19 18.37 29.93
N VAL A 186 25.75 19.58 29.75
CA VAL A 186 26.82 19.82 28.76
C VAL A 186 28.13 19.17 29.22
N GLU A 187 28.44 19.21 30.52
CA GLU A 187 29.60 18.52 31.08
C GLU A 187 29.52 17.00 30.85
N LEU A 188 28.37 16.39 31.15
CA LEU A 188 28.13 14.97 30.90
C LEU A 188 28.33 14.59 29.42
N LEU A 189 27.80 15.38 28.49
CA LEU A 189 27.97 15.13 27.06
C LEU A 189 29.42 15.33 26.61
N ARG A 190 30.16 16.30 27.17
CA ARG A 190 31.60 16.47 26.89
C ARG A 190 32.41 15.29 27.39
N GLU A 191 32.13 14.78 28.59
CA GLU A 191 32.78 13.58 29.13
C GLU A 191 32.51 12.35 28.23
N ALA A 192 31.26 12.18 27.77
CA ALA A 192 30.89 11.12 26.84
C ALA A 192 31.62 11.24 25.48
N CYS A 193 31.73 12.46 24.94
CA CYS A 193 32.51 12.72 23.73
C CYS A 193 34.00 12.36 23.92
N GLN A 194 34.61 12.76 25.03
CA GLN A 194 36.02 12.47 25.32
C GLN A 194 36.27 10.97 25.42
N ASP A 195 35.33 10.21 25.99
CA ASP A 195 35.44 8.75 26.00
C ASP A 195 35.37 8.15 24.59
N LEU A 196 34.45 8.61 23.73
CA LEU A 196 34.38 8.18 22.33
C LEU A 196 35.66 8.52 21.54
N ILE A 197 36.24 9.68 21.79
CA ILE A 197 37.53 10.10 21.20
C ILE A 197 38.64 9.17 21.69
N ALA A 198 38.70 8.87 22.99
CA ALA A 198 39.67 7.94 23.55
C ALA A 198 39.51 6.51 23.03
N GLN A 199 38.30 6.12 22.64
CA GLN A 199 38.03 4.86 21.94
C GLN A 199 38.43 4.90 20.46
N GLY A 200 38.70 6.08 19.90
CA GLY A 200 39.17 6.31 18.53
C GLY A 200 38.05 6.50 17.52
N ALA A 201 37.00 7.26 17.87
CA ALA A 201 35.96 7.69 16.94
C ALA A 201 36.50 8.70 15.90
N ASP A 202 36.11 8.53 14.63
CA ASP A 202 36.46 9.43 13.53
C ASP A 202 35.45 10.59 13.38
N VAL A 203 34.22 10.36 13.82
CA VAL A 203 33.11 11.32 13.81
C VAL A 203 32.14 10.98 14.94
N ILE A 204 31.53 11.99 15.55
CA ILE A 204 30.52 11.83 16.62
C ILE A 204 29.15 12.25 16.11
N LEU A 205 28.16 11.38 16.30
CA LEU A 205 26.75 11.61 15.96
C LEU A 205 25.91 11.75 17.23
N PRO A 206 25.21 12.88 17.42
CA PRO A 206 24.12 12.98 18.38
C PRO A 206 22.96 12.06 17.99
N GLY A 207 22.70 11.04 18.81
CA GLY A 207 21.59 10.10 18.66
C GLY A 207 20.39 10.40 19.56
N MET A 208 20.28 11.67 20.00
CA MET A 208 19.10 12.24 20.65
C MET A 208 18.92 13.66 20.12
N THR A 209 17.70 14.02 19.71
CA THR A 209 17.45 15.28 19.02
C THR A 209 17.61 16.50 19.93
N GLU A 210 17.47 16.33 21.24
CA GLU A 210 17.72 17.37 22.25
C GLU A 210 19.19 17.83 22.28
N ILE A 211 20.16 16.94 21.99
CA ILE A 211 21.60 17.28 22.02
C ILE A 211 21.91 18.42 21.01
N GLY A 212 21.15 18.49 19.90
CA GLY A 212 21.26 19.55 18.90
C GLY A 212 21.13 20.96 19.46
N LEU A 213 20.41 21.14 20.58
CA LEU A 213 20.19 22.42 21.25
C LEU A 213 21.44 22.96 21.97
N VAL A 214 22.40 22.08 22.31
CA VAL A 214 23.58 22.41 23.12
C VAL A 214 24.90 22.17 22.38
N LEU A 215 24.87 21.79 21.10
CA LEU A 215 26.07 21.48 20.31
C LEU A 215 27.11 22.60 20.31
N SER A 216 26.68 23.87 20.23
CA SER A 216 27.57 25.03 20.25
C SER A 216 28.36 25.16 21.56
N GLN A 217 27.87 24.57 22.65
CA GLN A 217 28.56 24.54 23.95
C GLN A 217 29.43 23.31 24.11
N ILE A 218 29.18 22.23 23.37
CA ILE A 218 30.07 21.06 23.30
C ILE A 218 31.24 21.34 22.33
N ALA A 219 31.07 22.28 21.40
CA ALA A 219 32.01 22.62 20.34
C ALA A 219 33.39 23.07 20.88
N ALA A 220 34.34 22.13 20.87
CA ALA A 220 35.81 22.29 20.96
C ALA A 220 36.44 20.88 21.09
N LEU A 221 36.05 19.96 20.20
CA LEU A 221 36.50 18.57 20.22
C LEU A 221 37.55 18.34 19.14
N ASP A 222 38.46 17.40 19.38
CA ASP A 222 39.47 16.98 18.40
C ASP A 222 38.86 16.21 17.21
N VAL A 223 37.62 15.74 17.37
CA VAL A 223 36.88 14.94 16.39
C VAL A 223 35.60 15.70 15.99
N PRO A 224 35.21 15.70 14.71
CA PRO A 224 34.00 16.39 14.26
C PRO A 224 32.75 15.80 14.93
N ILE A 225 31.89 16.69 15.44
CA ILE A 225 30.55 16.36 15.92
C ILE A 225 29.50 16.91 14.93
N VAL A 226 28.60 16.04 14.48
CA VAL A 226 27.57 16.38 13.49
C VAL A 226 26.36 17.02 14.16
N ASP A 227 25.74 18.00 13.52
CA ASP A 227 24.42 18.48 13.90
C ASP A 227 23.33 17.61 13.24
N SER A 228 22.87 16.58 13.96
CA SER A 228 21.88 15.62 13.45
C SER A 228 20.59 16.28 13.00
N ASN A 229 20.10 17.29 13.74
CA ASN A 229 18.85 17.98 13.40
C ASN A 229 19.03 18.83 12.13
N LEU A 230 20.21 19.42 11.93
CA LEU A 230 20.50 20.22 10.73
C LEU A 230 20.67 19.32 9.51
N VAL A 231 21.42 18.22 9.65
CA VAL A 231 21.56 17.20 8.61
C VAL A 231 20.19 16.65 8.22
N TYR A 232 19.33 16.37 9.20
CA TYR A 232 17.98 15.89 8.95
C TYR A 232 17.13 16.88 8.16
N ALA A 233 17.12 18.15 8.58
CA ALA A 233 16.43 19.24 7.90
C ALA A 233 16.93 19.46 6.46
N GLN A 234 18.26 19.45 6.26
CA GLN A 234 18.86 19.56 4.94
C GLN A 234 18.50 18.38 4.05
N TYR A 235 18.54 17.16 4.59
CA TYR A 235 18.18 15.95 3.86
C TYR A 235 16.72 15.97 3.39
N ALA A 236 15.80 16.45 4.23
CA ALA A 236 14.40 16.67 3.85
C ALA A 236 14.26 17.71 2.71
N SER A 237 15.10 18.75 2.68
CA SER A 237 14.97 19.86 1.72
C SER A 237 15.45 19.52 0.30
N VAL A 238 16.54 18.76 0.15
CA VAL A 238 17.07 18.37 -1.18
C VAL A 238 16.17 17.42 -1.95
N GLY A 239 15.26 16.71 -1.28
CA GLY A 239 14.16 16.10 -1.99
C GLY A 239 14.49 14.97 -2.92
N GLN A 240 15.37 14.08 -2.46
CA GLN A 240 15.57 12.83 -3.16
C GLN A 240 14.20 12.17 -3.35
N SER A 241 13.95 11.54 -4.50
CA SER A 241 12.86 10.57 -4.57
C SER A 241 13.23 9.45 -3.62
N PHE A 242 12.72 9.54 -2.39
CA PHE A 242 12.91 8.52 -1.38
C PHE A 242 12.28 7.25 -1.94
N SER A 243 13.11 6.33 -2.44
CA SER A 243 12.70 5.23 -3.31
C SER A 243 11.97 4.10 -2.57
N HIS A 244 11.41 4.39 -1.41
CA HIS A 244 10.83 3.39 -0.52
C HIS A 244 9.35 3.70 -0.36
N ASN A 245 8.59 3.65 -1.46
CA ASN A 245 7.15 3.44 -1.32
C ASN A 245 6.96 1.94 -1.03
N ASN A 246 7.27 1.56 0.21
CA ASN A 246 7.29 0.19 0.69
C ASN A 246 5.87 -0.34 0.98
N ARG A 247 4.82 0.37 0.51
CA ARG A 247 3.45 -0.06 0.74
C ARG A 247 3.18 -1.34 -0.05
N ALA A 248 2.69 -2.36 0.65
CA ALA A 248 2.32 -3.61 0.01
C ALA A 248 1.24 -3.39 -1.06
N PHE A 249 1.35 -4.15 -2.16
CA PHE A 249 0.40 -4.12 -3.26
C PHE A 249 -1.02 -4.42 -2.77
N LYS A 250 -1.98 -3.61 -3.24
CA LYS A 250 -3.37 -3.64 -2.77
C LYS A 250 -4.33 -3.74 -3.95
N VAL A 251 -5.24 -4.71 -3.91
CA VAL A 251 -6.30 -4.88 -4.90
C VAL A 251 -7.58 -4.22 -4.39
N GLY A 252 -8.19 -3.37 -5.22
CA GLY A 252 -9.53 -2.85 -4.99
C GLY A 252 -10.58 -3.71 -5.69
N VAL A 253 -11.71 -3.99 -5.05
CA VAL A 253 -12.78 -4.80 -5.63
C VAL A 253 -14.08 -4.00 -5.67
N VAL A 254 -14.61 -3.78 -6.87
CA VAL A 254 -15.97 -3.27 -7.08
C VAL A 254 -16.93 -4.43 -6.88
N GLY A 255 -17.39 -4.59 -5.64
CA GLY A 255 -18.26 -5.68 -5.23
C GLY A 255 -19.75 -5.38 -5.34
N GLY A 256 -20.57 -6.35 -4.98
CA GLY A 256 -22.03 -6.20 -4.88
C GLY A 256 -22.80 -6.40 -6.19
N VAL A 257 -22.12 -6.76 -7.29
CA VAL A 257 -22.72 -6.86 -8.64
C VAL A 257 -22.71 -8.26 -9.27
N GLY A 258 -22.90 -9.37 -8.55
CA GLY A 258 -23.62 -9.51 -7.27
C GLY A 258 -22.77 -9.81 -6.03
N PRO A 259 -23.40 -9.82 -4.83
CA PRO A 259 -22.69 -10.06 -3.57
C PRO A 259 -21.97 -11.41 -3.49
N ALA A 260 -22.65 -12.50 -3.88
CA ALA A 260 -22.09 -13.85 -3.85
C ALA A 260 -20.88 -14.00 -4.79
N ALA A 261 -20.97 -13.45 -6.00
CA ALA A 261 -19.85 -13.43 -6.96
C ALA A 261 -18.63 -12.68 -6.42
N THR A 262 -18.83 -11.66 -5.58
CA THR A 262 -17.72 -10.94 -4.96
C THR A 262 -17.01 -11.80 -3.91
N VAL A 263 -17.77 -12.53 -3.07
CA VAL A 263 -17.20 -13.45 -2.08
C VAL A 263 -16.46 -14.60 -2.77
N ASP A 264 -17.02 -15.14 -3.84
CA ASP A 264 -16.37 -16.16 -4.66
C ASP A 264 -15.06 -15.66 -5.29
N PHE A 265 -15.04 -14.43 -5.81
CA PHE A 265 -13.80 -13.80 -6.26
C PHE A 265 -12.75 -13.70 -5.15
N MET A 266 -13.14 -13.29 -3.94
CA MET A 266 -12.23 -13.21 -2.79
C MET A 266 -11.65 -14.59 -2.46
N GLN A 267 -12.48 -15.64 -2.44
CA GLN A 267 -12.04 -17.00 -2.20
C GLN A 267 -11.03 -17.47 -3.27
N LYS A 268 -11.30 -17.17 -4.54
CA LYS A 268 -10.41 -17.51 -5.66
C LYS A 268 -9.09 -16.75 -5.60
N LEU A 269 -9.11 -15.48 -5.19
CA LEU A 269 -7.89 -14.68 -4.97
C LEU A 269 -7.02 -15.29 -3.87
N VAL A 270 -7.62 -15.63 -2.72
CA VAL A 270 -6.92 -16.27 -1.61
C VAL A 270 -6.32 -17.61 -2.04
N ARG A 271 -7.12 -18.48 -2.68
CA ARG A 271 -6.67 -19.80 -3.17
C ARG A 271 -5.56 -19.69 -4.22
N SER A 272 -5.62 -18.67 -5.06
CA SER A 272 -4.63 -18.44 -6.13
C SER A 272 -3.35 -17.79 -5.62
N THR A 273 -3.34 -17.26 -4.40
CA THR A 273 -2.17 -16.61 -3.82
C THR A 273 -1.26 -17.67 -3.17
N PRO A 274 -0.02 -17.85 -3.66
CA PRO A 274 0.93 -18.76 -3.02
C PRO A 274 1.41 -18.15 -1.71
N ALA A 275 0.84 -18.59 -0.59
CA ALA A 275 1.14 -18.11 0.74
C ALA A 275 1.24 -19.28 1.72
N THR A 276 2.17 -19.16 2.67
CA THR A 276 2.38 -20.12 3.76
C THR A 276 1.92 -19.58 5.12
N ARG A 277 1.63 -18.27 5.17
CA ARG A 277 1.13 -17.54 6.34
C ARG A 277 0.33 -16.32 5.90
N ASP A 278 -0.46 -15.78 6.81
CA ASP A 278 -1.39 -14.67 6.55
C ASP A 278 -0.72 -13.45 5.89
N GLN A 279 0.49 -13.07 6.34
CA GLN A 279 1.18 -11.85 5.88
C GLN A 279 1.68 -11.94 4.42
N GLU A 280 1.65 -13.12 3.81
CA GLU A 280 2.01 -13.33 2.40
C GLU A 280 0.80 -13.17 1.47
N HIS A 281 -0.42 -13.03 2.01
CA HIS A 281 -1.61 -12.76 1.22
C HIS A 281 -1.67 -11.29 0.75
N ILE A 282 -2.39 -11.07 -0.35
CA ILE A 282 -2.53 -9.77 -0.99
C ILE A 282 -3.48 -8.89 -0.17
N LYS A 283 -3.09 -7.63 0.10
CA LYS A 283 -3.97 -6.64 0.73
C LYS A 283 -5.19 -6.40 -0.17
N LEU A 284 -6.39 -6.45 0.42
CA LEU A 284 -7.64 -6.33 -0.32
C LEU A 284 -8.53 -5.22 0.26
N LEU A 285 -9.05 -4.34 -0.59
CA LEU A 285 -10.09 -3.39 -0.24
C LEU A 285 -11.34 -3.69 -1.07
N VAL A 286 -12.45 -4.03 -0.41
CA VAL A 286 -13.71 -4.41 -1.07
C VAL A 286 -14.77 -3.36 -0.77
N GLU A 287 -15.31 -2.73 -1.82
CA GLU A 287 -16.52 -1.92 -1.72
C GLU A 287 -17.70 -2.78 -2.21
N GLN A 288 -18.39 -3.44 -1.28
CA GLN A 288 -19.54 -4.29 -1.56
C GLN A 288 -20.80 -3.41 -1.72
N ASN A 289 -21.10 -2.97 -2.95
CA ASN A 289 -22.18 -2.03 -3.24
C ASN A 289 -23.30 -2.67 -4.09
N PRO A 290 -24.26 -3.39 -3.47
CA PRO A 290 -25.39 -3.96 -4.20
C PRO A 290 -26.42 -2.92 -4.67
N GLN A 291 -26.29 -1.65 -4.27
CA GLN A 291 -27.14 -0.55 -4.75
C GLN A 291 -26.70 -0.02 -6.14
N ILE A 292 -25.65 -0.59 -6.75
CA ILE A 292 -25.36 -0.32 -8.16
C ILE A 292 -26.53 -0.84 -9.02
N PRO A 293 -27.19 0.02 -9.82
CA PRO A 293 -28.32 -0.37 -10.67
C PRO A 293 -28.03 -1.60 -11.54
N ASP A 294 -29.07 -2.35 -11.90
CA ASP A 294 -28.89 -3.55 -12.71
C ASP A 294 -28.34 -3.20 -14.11
N ARG A 295 -27.26 -3.90 -14.47
CA ARG A 295 -26.55 -3.65 -15.73
C ARG A 295 -27.35 -4.16 -16.93
N THR A 296 -28.06 -5.28 -16.77
CA THR A 296 -28.83 -5.90 -17.84
C THR A 296 -30.06 -5.06 -18.15
N GLU A 297 -30.79 -4.59 -17.14
CA GLU A 297 -31.96 -3.71 -17.33
C GLU A 297 -31.60 -2.43 -18.08
N ASN A 298 -30.48 -1.79 -17.75
CA ASN A 298 -30.00 -0.60 -18.47
C ASN A 298 -29.54 -0.91 -19.91
N LEU A 299 -28.83 -2.03 -20.13
CA LEU A 299 -28.32 -2.39 -21.46
C LEU A 299 -29.43 -2.82 -22.43
N LEU A 300 -30.57 -3.32 -21.92
CA LEU A 300 -31.66 -3.87 -22.73
C LEU A 300 -32.89 -2.98 -22.83
N GLY A 301 -33.04 -2.01 -21.94
CA GLY A 301 -34.25 -1.19 -21.82
C GLY A 301 -33.96 0.20 -21.26
N ASP A 302 -34.88 0.67 -20.42
CA ASP A 302 -34.87 1.99 -19.78
C ASP A 302 -34.43 1.96 -18.31
N GLY A 303 -33.82 0.86 -17.87
CA GLY A 303 -33.26 0.72 -16.52
C GLY A 303 -32.25 1.81 -16.18
N GLN A 304 -32.12 2.13 -14.90
CA GLN A 304 -31.23 3.20 -14.42
C GLN A 304 -29.76 2.96 -14.81
N ASP A 305 -29.07 3.98 -15.32
CA ASP A 305 -27.66 3.89 -15.72
C ASP A 305 -26.74 3.62 -14.51
N PRO A 306 -25.98 2.50 -14.50
CA PRO A 306 -25.08 2.16 -13.40
C PRO A 306 -23.74 2.91 -13.44
N THR A 307 -23.44 3.68 -14.50
CA THR A 307 -22.13 4.29 -14.74
C THR A 307 -21.66 5.15 -13.56
N VAL A 308 -22.53 6.02 -13.03
CA VAL A 308 -22.16 6.91 -11.90
C VAL A 308 -21.90 6.11 -10.63
N SER A 309 -22.72 5.10 -10.33
CA SER A 309 -22.53 4.25 -9.15
C SER A 309 -21.25 3.43 -9.24
N LEU A 310 -20.94 2.86 -10.42
CA LEU A 310 -19.68 2.16 -10.69
C LEU A 310 -18.47 3.10 -10.52
N TYR A 311 -18.53 4.30 -11.12
CA TYR A 311 -17.47 5.28 -11.00
C TYR A 311 -17.25 5.74 -9.56
N ALA A 312 -18.33 6.05 -8.83
CA ALA A 312 -18.25 6.45 -7.42
C ALA A 312 -17.61 5.36 -6.55
N THR A 313 -17.98 4.09 -6.76
CA THR A 313 -17.33 2.96 -6.10
C THR A 313 -15.85 2.86 -6.47
N CYS A 314 -15.47 3.03 -7.74
CA CYS A 314 -14.06 3.06 -8.14
C CYS A 314 -13.28 4.21 -7.48
N LYS A 315 -13.88 5.40 -7.33
CA LYS A 315 -13.24 6.54 -6.66
C LYS A 315 -13.02 6.31 -5.16
N LYS A 316 -13.94 5.61 -4.49
CA LYS A 316 -13.73 5.18 -3.09
C LYS A 316 -12.54 4.23 -2.98
N LEU A 317 -12.41 3.27 -3.90
CA LEU A 317 -11.29 2.34 -3.94
C LEU A 317 -9.96 3.06 -4.25
N GLU A 318 -9.96 4.00 -5.20
CA GLU A 318 -8.80 4.85 -5.50
C GLU A 318 -8.37 5.69 -4.29
N ALA A 319 -9.32 6.27 -3.56
CA ALA A 319 -9.03 6.98 -2.31
C ALA A 319 -8.50 6.05 -1.20
N GLY A 320 -8.81 4.76 -1.28
CA GLY A 320 -8.21 3.71 -0.45
C GLY A 320 -6.84 3.24 -0.93
N GLU A 321 -6.23 3.94 -1.89
CA GLU A 321 -4.86 3.71 -2.38
C GLU A 321 -4.64 2.27 -2.85
N VAL A 322 -5.52 1.79 -3.71
CA VAL A 322 -5.38 0.49 -4.38
C VAL A 322 -4.52 0.64 -5.65
N ASP A 323 -3.77 -0.39 -5.99
CA ASP A 323 -2.87 -0.39 -7.16
C ASP A 323 -3.59 -0.80 -8.45
N ILE A 324 -4.61 -1.65 -8.32
CA ILE A 324 -5.47 -2.09 -9.41
C ILE A 324 -6.90 -2.24 -8.90
N ILE A 325 -7.86 -2.16 -9.81
CA ILE A 325 -9.29 -2.42 -9.53
C ILE A 325 -9.74 -3.68 -10.27
N ALA A 326 -10.38 -4.60 -9.57
CA ALA A 326 -11.05 -5.78 -10.10
C ALA A 326 -12.58 -5.60 -10.01
N ILE A 327 -13.29 -6.04 -11.04
CA ILE A 327 -14.75 -6.02 -11.09
C ILE A 327 -15.24 -7.46 -11.37
N PRO A 328 -15.61 -8.27 -10.38
CA PRO A 328 -16.11 -9.63 -10.61
C PRO A 328 -17.55 -9.61 -11.14
N CYS A 329 -17.76 -9.01 -12.31
CA CYS A 329 -19.05 -8.92 -13.00
C CYS A 329 -18.84 -8.68 -14.50
N ASN A 330 -19.30 -9.61 -15.35
CA ASN A 330 -19.10 -9.53 -16.79
C ASN A 330 -19.90 -8.37 -17.42
N THR A 331 -21.16 -8.21 -17.05
CA THR A 331 -22.02 -7.13 -17.59
C THR A 331 -21.50 -5.74 -17.24
N ALA A 332 -20.90 -5.55 -16.06
CA ALA A 332 -20.35 -4.27 -15.64
C ALA A 332 -19.19 -3.78 -16.54
N HIS A 333 -18.50 -4.69 -17.24
CA HIS A 333 -17.42 -4.32 -18.15
C HIS A 333 -17.89 -3.59 -19.41
N ALA A 334 -19.19 -3.62 -19.74
CA ALA A 334 -19.78 -2.78 -20.78
C ALA A 334 -19.61 -1.28 -20.51
N PHE A 335 -19.40 -0.90 -19.25
CA PHE A 335 -19.30 0.48 -18.80
C PHE A 335 -17.85 0.91 -18.51
N VAL A 336 -16.88 -0.02 -18.51
CA VAL A 336 -15.48 0.25 -18.13
C VAL A 336 -14.83 1.28 -19.05
N GLU A 337 -15.08 1.22 -20.37
CA GLU A 337 -14.55 2.20 -21.33
C GLU A 337 -15.03 3.65 -21.00
N ARG A 338 -16.18 3.82 -20.34
CA ARG A 338 -16.73 5.13 -19.95
C ARG A 338 -16.08 5.71 -18.69
N ILE A 339 -15.60 4.85 -17.79
CA ILE A 339 -15.10 5.27 -16.46
C ILE A 339 -13.57 5.29 -16.36
N GLN A 340 -12.87 4.37 -17.04
CA GLN A 340 -11.41 4.23 -16.94
C GLN A 340 -10.64 5.52 -17.26
N PRO A 341 -11.03 6.35 -18.25
CA PRO A 341 -10.31 7.60 -18.56
C PRO A 341 -10.31 8.63 -17.42
N TYR A 342 -11.19 8.47 -16.41
CA TYR A 342 -11.35 9.38 -15.28
C TYR A 342 -10.75 8.83 -13.97
N LEU A 343 -10.06 7.69 -14.04
CA LEU A 343 -9.39 7.04 -12.91
C LEU A 343 -7.87 7.08 -13.12
N ASN A 344 -7.11 7.28 -12.05
CA ASN A 344 -5.65 7.16 -12.03
C ASN A 344 -5.20 5.72 -11.79
N VAL A 345 -6.10 4.88 -11.28
CA VAL A 345 -5.87 3.45 -11.04
C VAL A 345 -6.43 2.62 -12.20
N PRO A 346 -5.67 1.64 -12.73
CA PRO A 346 -6.15 0.78 -13.80
C PRO A 346 -7.16 -0.26 -13.31
N ILE A 347 -8.22 -0.47 -14.10
CA ILE A 347 -9.16 -1.58 -13.94
C ILE A 347 -8.64 -2.78 -14.74
N VAL A 348 -8.52 -3.94 -14.09
CA VAL A 348 -8.24 -5.21 -14.77
C VAL A 348 -9.50 -5.64 -15.51
N ASN A 349 -9.50 -5.46 -16.83
CA ASN A 349 -10.64 -5.81 -17.66
C ASN A 349 -10.79 -7.34 -17.77
N MET A 350 -11.80 -7.89 -17.09
CA MET A 350 -12.09 -9.32 -17.01
C MET A 350 -12.34 -9.93 -18.40
N LEU A 351 -12.96 -9.21 -19.33
CA LEU A 351 -13.23 -9.70 -20.68
C LEU A 351 -11.90 -9.94 -21.41
N THR A 352 -11.02 -8.92 -21.41
CA THR A 352 -9.72 -8.98 -22.06
C THR A 352 -8.86 -10.13 -21.53
N VAL A 353 -8.75 -10.26 -20.21
CA VAL A 353 -7.90 -11.30 -19.60
C VAL A 353 -8.47 -12.70 -19.80
N SER A 354 -9.80 -12.83 -19.90
CA SER A 354 -10.46 -14.11 -20.20
C SER A 354 -10.22 -14.57 -21.64
N VAL A 355 -10.33 -13.66 -22.61
CA VAL A 355 -10.02 -13.99 -24.02
C VAL A 355 -8.54 -14.30 -24.21
N GLU A 356 -7.65 -13.59 -23.52
CA GLU A 356 -6.22 -13.91 -23.50
C GLU A 356 -5.94 -15.31 -22.96
N TYR A 357 -6.56 -15.67 -21.83
CA TYR A 357 -6.46 -17.02 -21.27
C TYR A 357 -6.91 -18.07 -22.28
N LEU A 358 -8.09 -17.88 -22.90
CA LEU A 358 -8.62 -18.83 -23.88
C LEU A 358 -7.65 -19.07 -25.04
N LYS A 359 -7.03 -18.02 -25.57
CA LYS A 359 -6.05 -18.15 -26.65
C LYS A 359 -4.78 -18.88 -26.25
N LEU A 360 -4.34 -18.70 -25.01
CA LEU A 360 -3.13 -19.34 -24.52
C LEU A 360 -3.38 -20.81 -24.15
N ALA A 361 -4.47 -21.08 -23.43
CA ALA A 361 -4.82 -22.42 -22.94
C ALA A 361 -5.36 -23.32 -24.06
N PHE A 362 -5.99 -22.74 -25.09
CA PHE A 362 -6.57 -23.47 -26.22
C PHE A 362 -6.16 -22.82 -27.57
N PRO A 363 -4.90 -23.01 -28.03
CA PRO A 363 -4.39 -22.34 -29.23
C PRO A 363 -5.19 -22.64 -30.51
N ASP A 364 -5.75 -23.85 -30.61
CA ASP A 364 -6.54 -24.31 -31.76
C ASP A 364 -8.02 -23.92 -31.67
N LEU A 365 -8.44 -23.28 -30.56
CA LEU A 365 -9.82 -22.86 -30.38
C LEU A 365 -10.22 -21.82 -31.43
N ARG A 366 -11.36 -22.07 -32.08
CA ARG A 366 -12.00 -21.16 -33.04
C ARG A 366 -13.35 -20.69 -32.57
N GLU A 367 -14.05 -21.51 -31.79
CA GLU A 367 -15.42 -21.28 -31.34
C GLU A 367 -15.51 -21.40 -29.83
N VAL A 368 -16.23 -20.48 -29.20
CA VAL A 368 -16.39 -20.44 -27.75
C VAL A 368 -17.87 -20.36 -27.43
N GLY A 369 -18.38 -21.33 -26.67
CA GLY A 369 -19.71 -21.23 -26.08
C GLY A 369 -19.73 -20.15 -25.01
N LEU A 370 -20.77 -19.33 -24.97
CA LEU A 370 -20.94 -18.31 -23.95
C LEU A 370 -22.27 -18.53 -23.23
N LEU A 371 -22.19 -18.84 -21.94
CA LEU A 371 -23.32 -18.79 -21.02
C LEU A 371 -23.23 -17.50 -20.23
N ALA A 372 -24.13 -16.56 -20.49
CA ALA A 372 -24.11 -15.24 -19.87
C ALA A 372 -25.52 -14.66 -19.78
N THR A 373 -25.67 -13.53 -19.08
CA THR A 373 -26.95 -12.81 -19.10
C THR A 373 -27.27 -12.31 -20.51
N THR A 374 -28.56 -12.15 -20.80
CA THR A 374 -29.02 -11.57 -22.06
C THR A 374 -28.44 -10.17 -22.29
N GLY A 375 -28.21 -9.40 -21.21
CA GLY A 375 -27.52 -8.11 -21.26
C GLY A 375 -26.07 -8.21 -21.75
N THR A 376 -25.30 -9.18 -21.25
CA THR A 376 -23.94 -9.44 -21.74
C THR A 376 -23.94 -9.85 -23.21
N ILE A 377 -24.86 -10.72 -23.63
CA ILE A 377 -24.91 -11.20 -25.02
C ILE A 377 -25.30 -10.08 -25.97
N ARG A 378 -26.39 -9.35 -25.68
CA ARG A 378 -26.92 -8.30 -26.57
C ARG A 378 -26.07 -7.04 -26.61
N SER A 379 -25.38 -6.70 -25.52
CA SER A 379 -24.39 -5.60 -25.53
C SER A 379 -23.19 -5.91 -26.43
N GLY A 380 -22.95 -7.18 -26.77
CA GLY A 380 -21.88 -7.59 -27.68
C GLY A 380 -20.48 -7.46 -27.09
N VAL A 381 -20.34 -7.24 -25.78
CA VAL A 381 -19.03 -6.99 -25.14
C VAL A 381 -18.07 -8.18 -25.30
N TYR A 382 -18.57 -9.41 -25.11
CA TYR A 382 -17.78 -10.62 -25.36
C TYR A 382 -17.60 -10.88 -26.86
N LYS A 383 -18.61 -10.61 -27.68
CA LYS A 383 -18.52 -10.75 -29.13
C LYS A 383 -17.35 -9.93 -29.68
N LYS A 384 -17.30 -8.63 -29.34
CA LYS A 384 -16.20 -7.71 -29.70
C LYS A 384 -14.84 -8.23 -29.20
N ALA A 385 -14.78 -8.67 -27.94
CA ALA A 385 -13.54 -9.18 -27.34
C ALA A 385 -13.04 -10.48 -28.01
N PHE A 386 -13.93 -11.41 -28.33
CA PHE A 386 -13.62 -12.65 -29.03
C PHE A 386 -13.18 -12.40 -30.47
N GLU A 387 -13.93 -11.59 -31.23
CA GLU A 387 -13.63 -11.27 -32.63
C GLU A 387 -12.27 -10.58 -32.77
N ALA A 388 -11.92 -9.67 -31.84
CA ALA A 388 -10.62 -9.01 -31.80
C ALA A 388 -9.43 -9.98 -31.66
N ARG A 389 -9.68 -11.24 -31.24
CA ARG A 389 -8.68 -12.30 -31.17
C ARG A 389 -8.99 -13.44 -32.16
N GLY A 390 -9.93 -13.29 -33.08
CA GLY A 390 -10.29 -14.35 -34.04
C GLY A 390 -10.92 -15.58 -33.38
N LEU A 391 -11.81 -15.36 -32.41
CA LEU A 391 -12.72 -16.37 -31.85
C LEU A 391 -14.15 -16.02 -32.24
N ARG A 392 -14.96 -17.05 -32.52
CA ARG A 392 -16.38 -16.92 -32.84
C ARG A 392 -17.23 -17.29 -31.61
N GLN A 393 -18.11 -16.38 -31.21
CA GLN A 393 -19.04 -16.61 -30.11
C GLN A 393 -20.20 -17.51 -30.55
N ILE A 394 -20.51 -18.53 -29.74
CA ILE A 394 -21.69 -19.39 -29.86
C ILE A 394 -22.52 -19.21 -28.59
N VAL A 395 -23.81 -18.90 -28.73
CA VAL A 395 -24.75 -18.73 -27.59
C VAL A 395 -25.89 -19.73 -27.70
N PRO A 396 -26.55 -20.08 -26.59
CA PRO A 396 -27.76 -20.90 -26.61
C PRO A 396 -28.86 -20.29 -27.48
N SER A 397 -29.81 -21.13 -27.89
CA SER A 397 -31.09 -20.72 -28.48
C SER A 397 -31.86 -19.78 -27.54
N ASP A 398 -32.79 -18.98 -28.07
CA ASP A 398 -33.55 -18.00 -27.28
C ASP A 398 -34.34 -18.66 -26.12
N ASP A 399 -34.89 -19.86 -26.34
CA ASP A 399 -35.60 -20.64 -25.31
C ASP A 399 -34.65 -21.04 -24.17
N LEU A 400 -33.46 -21.56 -24.49
CA LEU A 400 -32.47 -21.94 -23.49
C LEU A 400 -31.77 -20.73 -22.86
N GLN A 401 -31.63 -19.62 -23.58
CA GLN A 401 -31.16 -18.36 -23.02
C GLN A 401 -32.14 -17.80 -21.97
N THR A 402 -33.45 -18.00 -22.15
CA THR A 402 -34.46 -17.66 -21.14
C THR A 402 -34.28 -18.51 -19.88
N ARG A 403 -34.01 -19.81 -20.03
CA ARG A 403 -33.68 -20.70 -18.90
C ARG A 403 -32.39 -20.30 -18.19
N VAL A 404 -31.34 -19.94 -18.93
CA VAL A 404 -30.10 -19.39 -18.35
C VAL A 404 -30.39 -18.13 -17.53
N MET A 405 -31.25 -17.23 -18.02
CA MET A 405 -31.68 -16.05 -17.25
C MET A 405 -32.45 -16.44 -15.99
N ASN A 406 -33.34 -17.42 -16.04
CA ASN A 406 -34.08 -17.92 -14.87
C ASN A 406 -33.15 -18.59 -13.85
N ALA A 407 -32.18 -19.39 -14.29
CA ALA A 407 -31.16 -19.96 -13.42
C ALA A 407 -30.33 -18.89 -12.70
N ILE A 408 -30.13 -17.72 -13.33
CA ILE A 408 -29.38 -16.60 -12.74
C ILE A 408 -30.27 -15.77 -11.80
N TYR A 409 -31.44 -15.33 -12.26
CA TYR A 409 -32.28 -14.29 -11.63
C TYR A 409 -33.64 -14.77 -11.10
N GLY A 410 -34.10 -15.95 -11.51
CA GLY A 410 -35.42 -16.47 -11.13
C GLY A 410 -35.55 -16.73 -9.62
N GLU A 411 -36.77 -17.04 -9.19
CA GLU A 411 -37.09 -17.27 -7.77
C GLU A 411 -36.22 -18.39 -7.16
N CYS A 412 -35.95 -19.44 -7.93
CA CYS A 412 -35.03 -20.55 -7.60
C CYS A 412 -33.63 -20.37 -8.21
N GLY A 413 -33.24 -19.14 -8.54
CA GLY A 413 -31.98 -18.82 -9.19
C GLY A 413 -30.81 -18.62 -8.21
N VAL A 414 -29.59 -18.62 -8.75
CA VAL A 414 -28.37 -18.49 -7.95
C VAL A 414 -28.22 -17.14 -7.25
N LYS A 415 -28.74 -16.05 -7.80
CA LYS A 415 -28.77 -14.75 -7.10
C LYS A 415 -29.71 -14.76 -5.88
N ALA A 416 -30.71 -15.64 -5.86
CA ALA A 416 -31.59 -15.87 -4.72
C ALA A 416 -31.02 -16.89 -3.71
N GLY A 417 -29.82 -17.44 -3.97
CA GLY A 417 -29.11 -18.35 -3.06
C GLY A 417 -29.24 -19.84 -3.38
N PHE A 418 -29.92 -20.20 -4.48
CA PHE A 418 -30.09 -21.59 -4.89
C PHE A 418 -28.90 -22.07 -5.72
N THR A 419 -28.33 -23.23 -5.37
CA THR A 419 -27.18 -23.81 -6.09
C THR A 419 -27.44 -25.22 -6.62
N THR A 420 -28.65 -25.74 -6.43
CA THR A 420 -29.10 -27.07 -6.82
C THR A 420 -30.54 -27.00 -7.36
N GLY A 421 -30.99 -28.07 -8.02
CA GLY A 421 -32.34 -28.15 -8.58
C GLY A 421 -32.46 -27.45 -9.94
N GLU A 422 -33.59 -26.78 -10.17
CA GLU A 422 -33.98 -26.24 -11.48
C GLU A 422 -32.92 -25.33 -12.11
N CYS A 423 -32.28 -24.45 -11.33
CA CYS A 423 -31.22 -23.58 -11.85
C CYS A 423 -30.01 -24.36 -12.39
N LEU A 424 -29.65 -25.50 -11.79
CA LEU A 424 -28.58 -26.35 -12.29
C LEU A 424 -29.00 -27.11 -13.54
N ASP A 425 -30.23 -27.63 -13.56
CA ASP A 425 -30.78 -28.38 -14.70
C ASP A 425 -30.93 -27.48 -15.95
N ASP A 426 -31.37 -26.24 -15.76
CA ASP A 426 -31.47 -25.22 -16.81
C ASP A 426 -30.11 -24.91 -17.44
N ILE A 427 -29.07 -24.75 -16.61
CA ILE A 427 -27.72 -24.51 -17.10
C ILE A 427 -27.16 -25.76 -17.83
N ARG A 428 -27.43 -26.96 -17.32
CA ARG A 428 -27.02 -28.22 -18.00
C ARG A 428 -27.66 -28.37 -19.37
N ALA A 429 -28.95 -28.04 -19.50
CA ALA A 429 -29.62 -28.05 -20.80
C ALA A 429 -28.97 -27.10 -21.82
N ALA A 430 -28.54 -25.91 -21.36
CA ALA A 430 -27.82 -24.96 -22.22
C ALA A 430 -26.41 -25.46 -22.60
N VAL A 431 -25.70 -26.13 -21.68
CA VAL A 431 -24.43 -26.82 -22.00
C VAL A 431 -24.64 -27.89 -23.06
N ASP A 432 -25.66 -28.73 -22.91
CA ASP A 432 -25.95 -29.83 -23.83
C ASP A 432 -26.25 -29.33 -25.24
N GLU A 433 -26.99 -28.23 -25.39
CA GLU A 433 -27.23 -27.60 -26.69
C GLU A 433 -25.92 -27.13 -27.33
N LEU A 434 -25.08 -26.43 -26.56
CA LEU A 434 -23.79 -25.93 -27.06
C LEU A 434 -22.86 -27.10 -27.45
N SER A 435 -22.78 -28.14 -26.63
CA SER A 435 -22.01 -29.35 -26.91
C SER A 435 -22.51 -30.10 -28.16
N GLY A 436 -23.83 -30.21 -28.32
CA GLY A 436 -24.47 -30.80 -29.49
C GLY A 436 -24.10 -30.07 -30.79
N ARG A 437 -23.85 -28.76 -30.70
CA ARG A 437 -23.38 -27.89 -31.79
C ARG A 437 -21.85 -27.93 -32.01
N GLY A 438 -21.14 -28.79 -31.29
CA GLY A 438 -19.69 -28.99 -31.44
C GLY A 438 -18.84 -28.06 -30.59
N VAL A 439 -19.41 -27.34 -29.61
CA VAL A 439 -18.64 -26.48 -28.71
C VAL A 439 -17.89 -27.33 -27.69
N GLU A 440 -16.56 -27.21 -27.68
CA GLU A 440 -15.69 -27.94 -26.74
C GLU A 440 -15.32 -27.12 -25.50
N VAL A 441 -15.42 -25.79 -25.58
CA VAL A 441 -15.07 -24.85 -24.52
C VAL A 441 -16.20 -23.84 -24.32
N ILE A 442 -16.71 -23.76 -23.09
CA ILE A 442 -17.75 -22.80 -22.69
C ILE A 442 -17.16 -21.82 -21.67
N LEU A 443 -17.25 -20.53 -21.98
CA LEU A 443 -16.98 -19.45 -21.02
C LEU A 443 -18.22 -19.18 -20.17
N LEU A 444 -18.07 -19.22 -18.85
CA LEU A 444 -19.08 -18.88 -17.87
C LEU A 444 -19.17 -17.34 -17.71
N GLY A 445 -19.73 -16.67 -18.72
CA GLY A 445 -19.86 -15.21 -18.85
C GLY A 445 -20.85 -14.53 -17.88
N CYS A 446 -21.28 -15.20 -16.81
CA CYS A 446 -21.94 -14.63 -15.64
C CYS A 446 -21.26 -15.20 -14.39
N THR A 447 -20.82 -14.33 -13.49
CA THR A 447 -19.95 -14.69 -12.35
C THR A 447 -20.66 -15.50 -11.28
N GLU A 448 -21.98 -15.66 -11.37
CA GLU A 448 -22.75 -16.57 -10.54
C GLU A 448 -22.78 -18.01 -11.09
N LEU A 449 -22.51 -18.24 -12.38
CA LEU A 449 -22.52 -19.59 -12.97
C LEU A 449 -21.45 -20.54 -12.41
N PRO A 450 -20.21 -20.09 -12.09
CA PRO A 450 -19.22 -20.92 -11.41
C PRO A 450 -19.68 -21.46 -10.04
N LEU A 451 -20.69 -20.84 -9.41
CA LEU A 451 -21.29 -21.35 -8.18
C LEU A 451 -22.19 -22.57 -8.42
N LEU A 452 -22.77 -22.70 -9.62
CA LEU A 452 -23.57 -23.84 -10.05
C LEU A 452 -22.72 -24.95 -10.66
N LEU A 453 -21.66 -24.57 -11.37
CA LEU A 453 -20.76 -25.46 -12.09
C LEU A 453 -19.32 -25.29 -11.56
N PRO A 454 -19.00 -25.82 -10.37
CA PRO A 454 -17.67 -25.67 -9.77
C PRO A 454 -16.59 -26.48 -10.51
N GLU A 455 -16.97 -27.46 -11.33
CA GLU A 455 -16.02 -28.30 -12.07
C GLU A 455 -15.48 -27.61 -13.33
N ALA A 456 -14.18 -27.71 -13.59
CA ALA A 456 -13.57 -27.21 -14.84
C ALA A 456 -13.91 -28.06 -16.09
N LYS A 457 -14.55 -29.22 -15.88
CA LYS A 457 -14.93 -30.16 -16.94
C LYS A 457 -16.24 -30.82 -16.58
N ILE A 458 -17.16 -30.82 -17.54
CA ILE A 458 -18.42 -31.58 -17.44
C ILE A 458 -18.60 -32.45 -18.68
N TYR A 459 -19.51 -33.42 -18.58
CA TYR A 459 -19.89 -34.26 -19.71
C TYR A 459 -21.32 -33.90 -20.11
N SER A 460 -21.54 -33.66 -21.41
CA SER A 460 -22.90 -33.47 -21.94
C SER A 460 -23.68 -34.78 -21.89
N GLY A 461 -25.00 -34.70 -22.08
CA GLY A 461 -25.90 -35.85 -22.10
C GLY A 461 -25.53 -36.94 -23.12
N ASP A 462 -24.80 -36.60 -24.18
CA ASP A 462 -24.25 -37.53 -25.18
C ASP A 462 -22.83 -38.04 -24.86
N GLY A 463 -22.28 -37.70 -23.69
CA GLY A 463 -20.98 -38.15 -23.19
C GLY A 463 -19.78 -37.36 -23.68
N ARG A 464 -19.95 -36.27 -24.45
CA ARG A 464 -18.83 -35.42 -24.86
C ARG A 464 -18.29 -34.59 -23.70
N ALA A 465 -16.98 -34.45 -23.66
CA ALA A 465 -16.30 -33.62 -22.66
C ALA A 465 -16.35 -32.15 -23.06
N VAL A 466 -16.87 -31.30 -22.16
CA VAL A 466 -16.89 -29.84 -22.34
C VAL A 466 -16.02 -29.20 -21.26
N ARG A 467 -15.12 -28.30 -21.66
CA ARG A 467 -14.32 -27.49 -20.74
C ARG A 467 -15.07 -26.24 -20.33
N LEU A 468 -15.17 -26.01 -19.02
CA LEU A 468 -15.75 -24.79 -18.48
C LEU A 468 -14.63 -23.83 -18.10
N VAL A 469 -14.74 -22.60 -18.55
CA VAL A 469 -13.77 -21.54 -18.28
C VAL A 469 -14.44 -20.46 -17.46
N ASP A 470 -13.87 -20.21 -16.29
CA ASP A 470 -14.38 -19.29 -15.28
C ASP A 470 -13.64 -17.94 -15.34
N PRO A 471 -14.28 -16.86 -15.81
CA PRO A 471 -13.70 -15.52 -15.83
C PRO A 471 -13.28 -14.99 -14.45
N THR A 472 -13.98 -15.39 -13.38
CA THR A 472 -13.68 -14.93 -12.01
C THR A 472 -12.35 -15.51 -11.52
N GLU A 473 -12.09 -16.79 -11.80
CA GLU A 473 -10.80 -17.44 -11.49
C GLU A 473 -9.67 -16.79 -12.29
N ILE A 474 -9.89 -16.49 -13.57
CA ILE A 474 -8.89 -15.84 -14.42
C ILE A 474 -8.58 -14.42 -13.91
N LEU A 475 -9.61 -13.66 -13.54
CA LEU A 475 -9.46 -12.32 -12.95
C LEU A 475 -8.64 -12.38 -11.66
N ALA A 476 -8.97 -13.33 -10.77
CA ALA A 476 -8.26 -13.51 -9.50
C ALA A 476 -6.79 -13.87 -9.72
N ARG A 477 -6.49 -14.84 -10.58
CA ARG A 477 -5.11 -15.20 -10.95
C ARG A 477 -4.37 -14.04 -11.57
N ARG A 478 -5.04 -13.21 -12.38
CA ARG A 478 -4.41 -12.02 -12.96
C ARG A 478 -4.08 -10.98 -11.90
N CYS A 479 -4.94 -10.75 -10.92
CA CYS A 479 -4.64 -9.90 -9.78
C CYS A 479 -3.42 -10.41 -8.99
N VAL A 480 -3.30 -11.73 -8.78
CA VAL A 480 -2.11 -12.34 -8.15
C VAL A 480 -0.86 -12.10 -9.00
N ALA A 481 -0.92 -12.30 -10.32
CA ALA A 481 0.20 -12.06 -11.21
C ALA A 481 0.68 -10.59 -11.14
N TYR A 482 -0.25 -9.62 -11.14
CA TYR A 482 0.10 -8.21 -10.97
C TYR A 482 0.75 -7.93 -9.61
N ALA A 483 0.21 -8.47 -8.52
CA ALA A 483 0.79 -8.30 -7.18
C ALA A 483 2.22 -8.84 -7.06
N ARG A 484 2.57 -9.84 -7.88
CA ARG A 484 3.91 -10.45 -7.93
C ARG A 484 4.85 -9.81 -8.95
N GLY A 485 4.42 -8.76 -9.67
CA GLY A 485 5.21 -8.13 -10.72
C GLY A 485 5.33 -8.94 -12.01
N GLU A 486 4.50 -9.98 -12.19
CA GLU A 486 4.48 -10.84 -13.38
C GLU A 486 3.63 -10.18 -14.49
N MET A 487 4.15 -9.13 -15.11
CA MET A 487 3.48 -8.49 -16.25
C MET A 487 3.48 -9.43 -17.46
N GLY A 488 2.29 -9.92 -17.84
CA GLY A 488 2.06 -10.61 -19.12
C GLY A 488 2.06 -12.15 -19.07
N VAL A 489 2.27 -12.79 -17.91
CA VAL A 489 2.29 -14.26 -17.83
C VAL A 489 0.97 -14.77 -17.27
N VAL A 490 0.10 -15.26 -18.16
CA VAL A 490 -0.96 -16.20 -17.76
C VAL A 490 -0.31 -17.58 -17.79
N ARG A 491 -0.10 -18.23 -16.64
CA ARG A 491 0.22 -19.67 -16.66
C ARG A 491 -1.10 -20.42 -16.84
N ALA A 492 -1.16 -21.24 -17.89
CA ALA A 492 -2.35 -22.01 -18.29
C ALA A 492 -2.86 -22.91 -17.16
#